data_AF-A0A4Y8I1Z5-F1
#
_entry.id   AF-A0A4Y8I1Z5-F1
#
_cell.length_a   1.000
_cell.length_b   1.000
_cell.length_c   1.000
_cell.angle_alpha   90.00
_cell.angle_beta   90.00
_cell.angle_gamma   90.00
#
_symmetry.space_group_name_H-M   'P 1'
#
loop_
_entity.id
_entity.type
_entity.pdbx_description
1 polymer ?
#
loop_
_entity_poly.entity_id
_entity_poly.type
_entity_poly.pdbx_seq_one_letter_code
_entity_poly.pdbx_strand_id
1 'polypeptide(L)'
;MKLIIRLLVIIVLTIVFTPVDSTQGWGFTAHMRINSDAVDTLPAGMKKFFESERNFISEHSVDPDRWKRDDKSELPRHFIDLDMYGTYPFKELPRDYDEAVKKFGAETVNSRGTLPWRIAEYTLKLAENMKSGKREKIRMTAAALGHYVGDSYSPLHSVENYNGQYTNNYGVHKQFENRMVNSYMDSYEPQLKEAASIEEPLRHAFDIVMRSYKLVLPILESETKARKILTSGQIDSLNDWRAKGIPDYLAILYSDLGEMGWSQMNSASYDLGRYWVSAWELAGKPVLPE
;
A
#
# COMPACT_ATOMS: atom_id res chain seq x y z
N MET A 1 34.60 46.04 -17.33
CA MET A 1 34.64 44.56 -17.20
C MET A 1 34.77 44.05 -15.75
N LYS A 2 34.23 44.76 -14.74
CA LYS A 2 34.15 44.26 -13.33
C LYS A 2 32.78 44.47 -12.67
N LEU A 3 31.81 45.06 -13.38
CA LEU A 3 30.43 45.25 -12.89
C LEU A 3 29.41 44.27 -13.50
N ILE A 4 29.71 43.63 -14.64
CA ILE A 4 28.81 42.66 -15.30
C ILE A 4 28.94 41.25 -14.70
N ILE A 5 30.06 40.95 -14.03
CA ILE A 5 30.31 39.65 -13.39
C ILE A 5 29.56 39.52 -12.05
N ARG A 6 29.11 40.62 -11.44
CA ARG A 6 28.33 40.58 -10.18
C ARG A 6 26.84 40.30 -10.37
N LEU A 7 26.34 40.37 -11.61
CA LEU A 7 24.95 40.00 -11.95
C LEU A 7 24.80 38.55 -12.42
N LEU A 8 25.91 37.83 -12.64
CA LEU A 8 25.93 36.41 -12.99
C LEU A 8 26.16 35.47 -11.79
N VAL A 9 26.34 36.03 -10.58
CA VAL A 9 26.57 35.25 -9.33
C VAL A 9 25.30 35.19 -8.45
N ILE A 10 24.19 35.82 -8.86
CA ILE A 10 22.89 35.77 -8.15
C ILE A 10 21.85 34.96 -8.95
N ILE A 11 22.28 34.08 -9.86
CA ILE A 11 21.39 33.18 -10.62
C ILE A 11 21.95 31.75 -10.60
N VAL A 12 22.30 31.21 -9.43
CA VAL A 12 22.66 29.77 -9.30
C VAL A 12 22.15 29.12 -8.00
N LEU A 13 21.33 29.78 -7.16
CA LEU A 13 20.87 29.14 -5.91
C LEU A 13 19.41 29.42 -5.57
N THR A 14 18.55 29.40 -6.58
CA THR A 14 17.18 28.92 -6.37
C THR A 14 17.20 27.42 -6.59
N ILE A 15 17.75 26.69 -5.61
CA ILE A 15 17.33 25.32 -5.37
C ILE A 15 15.84 25.44 -5.06
N VAL A 16 15.02 25.19 -6.08
CA VAL A 16 13.61 24.89 -5.88
C VAL A 16 13.64 23.61 -5.05
N PHE A 17 13.53 23.75 -3.73
CA PHE A 17 13.07 22.68 -2.88
C PHE A 17 11.64 22.39 -3.31
N THR A 18 11.48 21.55 -4.34
CA THR A 18 10.24 20.81 -4.48
C THR A 18 10.24 19.83 -3.31
N PRO A 19 9.34 19.94 -2.33
CA PRO A 19 9.08 18.79 -1.49
C PRO A 19 8.65 17.66 -2.43
N VAL A 20 9.41 16.57 -2.40
CA VAL A 20 8.99 15.28 -2.98
C VAL A 20 7.85 14.82 -2.08
N ASP A 21 6.65 15.34 -2.35
CA ASP A 21 5.45 14.98 -1.62
C ASP A 21 4.92 13.65 -2.15
N SER A 22 5.01 12.64 -1.29
CA SER A 22 4.21 11.42 -1.22
C SER A 22 4.28 10.47 -2.42
N THR A 23 5.24 9.54 -2.35
CA THR A 23 4.99 8.17 -2.81
C THR A 23 3.97 7.54 -1.86
N GLN A 24 2.68 7.83 -2.08
CA GLN A 24 1.58 7.17 -1.40
C GLN A 24 1.06 6.08 -2.32
N GLY A 25 1.31 4.84 -1.91
CA GLY A 25 0.39 3.75 -2.20
C GLY A 25 -0.98 4.00 -1.57
N TRP A 26 -1.99 3.18 -1.87
CA TRP A 26 -3.39 3.25 -1.40
C TRP A 26 -3.66 4.52 -0.61
N GLY A 27 -4.08 5.60 -1.28
CA GLY A 27 -4.02 6.94 -0.69
C GLY A 27 -4.58 6.97 0.73
N PHE A 28 -3.99 7.75 1.64
CA PHE A 28 -4.19 7.69 3.10
C PHE A 28 -5.59 7.24 3.59
N THR A 29 -6.66 7.75 2.99
CA THR A 29 -8.05 7.33 3.24
C THR A 29 -8.28 5.83 3.17
N ALA A 30 -7.74 5.12 2.18
CA ALA A 30 -7.88 3.68 2.04
C ALA A 30 -7.18 2.92 3.17
N HIS A 31 -5.92 3.22 3.49
CA HIS A 31 -5.22 2.57 4.61
C HIS A 31 -5.96 2.77 5.94
N MET A 32 -6.39 4.01 6.21
CA MET A 32 -7.17 4.36 7.39
C MET A 32 -8.48 3.55 7.44
N ARG A 33 -9.20 3.50 6.32
CA ARG A 33 -10.45 2.75 6.22
C ARG A 33 -10.24 1.25 6.41
N ILE A 34 -9.26 0.66 5.72
CA ILE A 34 -8.93 -0.77 5.81
C ILE A 34 -8.63 -1.18 7.26
N ASN A 35 -7.81 -0.40 7.95
CA ASN A 35 -7.41 -0.64 9.34
C ASN A 35 -8.59 -0.49 10.30
N SER A 36 -9.40 0.55 10.13
CA SER A 36 -10.61 0.73 10.91
C SER A 36 -11.57 -0.45 10.74
N ASP A 37 -11.87 -0.81 9.50
CA ASP A 37 -12.82 -1.88 9.15
C ASP A 37 -12.33 -3.25 9.63
N ALA A 38 -11.01 -3.53 9.60
CA ALA A 38 -10.45 -4.78 10.08
C ALA A 38 -10.79 -5.09 11.55
N VAL A 39 -11.00 -4.06 12.38
CA VAL A 39 -11.40 -4.24 13.79
C VAL A 39 -12.73 -4.98 13.91
N ASP A 40 -13.65 -4.77 12.97
CA ASP A 40 -14.99 -5.39 13.01
C ASP A 40 -14.97 -6.88 12.69
N THR A 41 -13.88 -7.36 12.09
CA THR A 41 -13.66 -8.78 11.76
C THR A 41 -13.15 -9.59 12.96
N LEU A 42 -12.73 -8.94 14.05
CA LEU A 42 -11.99 -9.61 15.11
C LEU A 42 -12.88 -10.46 16.03
N PRO A 43 -12.38 -11.62 16.51
CA PRO A 43 -13.08 -12.43 17.49
C PRO A 43 -13.12 -11.74 18.85
N ALA A 44 -14.11 -12.12 19.68
CA ALA A 44 -14.40 -11.47 20.96
C ALA A 44 -13.19 -11.34 21.91
N GLY A 45 -12.24 -12.29 21.88
CA GLY A 45 -11.08 -12.32 22.78
C GLY A 45 -10.08 -11.17 22.61
N MET A 46 -10.06 -10.52 21.44
CA MET A 46 -9.19 -9.37 21.16
C MET A 46 -9.96 -8.12 20.75
N LYS A 47 -11.26 -8.26 20.41
CA LYS A 47 -12.09 -7.18 19.87
C LYS A 47 -12.11 -5.92 20.75
N LYS A 48 -12.28 -6.07 22.07
CA LYS A 48 -12.33 -4.93 23.02
C LYS A 48 -11.09 -4.02 22.92
N PHE A 49 -9.90 -4.61 22.86
CA PHE A 49 -8.65 -3.84 22.74
C PHE A 49 -8.61 -3.06 21.42
N PHE A 50 -8.86 -3.74 20.30
CA PHE A 50 -8.79 -3.13 18.98
C PHE A 50 -9.90 -2.09 18.75
N GLU A 51 -11.09 -2.27 19.33
CA GLU A 51 -12.13 -1.23 19.33
C GLU A 51 -11.67 0.03 20.07
N SER A 52 -11.01 -0.12 21.22
CA SER A 52 -10.46 1.03 21.97
C SER A 52 -9.31 1.73 21.24
N GLU A 53 -8.59 1.02 20.38
CA GLU A 53 -7.45 1.53 19.61
C GLU A 53 -7.80 1.89 18.16
N ARG A 54 -9.07 1.74 17.73
CA ARG A 54 -9.47 1.84 16.32
C ARG A 54 -8.99 3.13 15.65
N ASN A 55 -9.24 4.27 16.31
CA ASN A 55 -8.86 5.59 15.76
C ASN A 55 -7.35 5.69 15.60
N PHE A 56 -6.60 5.24 16.61
CA PHE A 56 -5.16 5.28 16.59
C PHE A 56 -4.58 4.36 15.49
N ILE A 57 -5.06 3.12 15.40
CA ILE A 57 -4.60 2.17 14.38
C ILE A 57 -4.93 2.68 12.97
N SER A 58 -6.12 3.28 12.80
CA SER A 58 -6.52 3.94 11.55
C SER A 58 -5.59 5.11 11.21
N GLU A 59 -5.44 6.09 12.09
CA GLU A 59 -4.64 7.30 11.85
C GLU A 59 -3.15 7.02 11.63
N HIS A 60 -2.60 6.01 12.30
CA HIS A 60 -1.21 5.61 12.18
C HIS A 60 -0.96 4.54 11.11
N SER A 61 -2.00 4.06 10.43
CA SER A 61 -1.85 3.15 9.28
C SER A 61 -1.08 3.75 8.11
N VAL A 62 -0.87 5.07 8.09
CA VAL A 62 -0.14 5.78 7.03
C VAL A 62 1.29 6.14 7.44
N ASP A 63 1.72 5.76 8.64
CA ASP A 63 3.05 6.07 9.13
C ASP A 63 4.19 5.40 8.33
N PRO A 64 4.06 4.15 7.85
CA PRO A 64 5.09 3.57 6.99
C PRO A 64 5.41 4.41 5.75
N ASP A 65 4.39 5.03 5.14
CA ASP A 65 4.59 5.98 4.05
C ASP A 65 5.42 7.21 4.45
N ARG A 66 5.29 7.64 5.71
CA ARG A 66 6.07 8.75 6.28
C ARG A 66 7.49 8.30 6.63
N TRP A 67 7.69 7.07 7.09
CA TRP A 67 8.99 6.51 7.44
C TRP A 67 9.97 6.52 6.25
N LYS A 68 9.48 6.36 5.01
CA LYS A 68 10.29 6.47 3.79
C LYS A 68 11.05 7.80 3.64
N ARG A 69 10.59 8.86 4.31
CA ARG A 69 11.25 10.18 4.29
C ARG A 69 12.56 10.17 5.09
N ASP A 70 12.58 9.39 6.18
CA ASP A 70 13.69 9.35 7.13
C ASP A 70 14.58 8.10 6.90
N ASP A 71 13.97 6.99 6.46
CA ASP A 71 14.63 5.72 6.18
C ASP A 71 14.35 5.26 4.74
N LYS A 72 15.33 5.42 3.86
CA LYS A 72 15.23 4.97 2.46
C LYS A 72 15.08 3.45 2.33
N SER A 73 15.49 2.67 3.33
CA SER A 73 15.32 1.21 3.33
C SER A 73 13.87 0.79 3.54
N GLU A 74 12.99 1.72 3.92
CA GLU A 74 11.56 1.47 4.03
C GLU A 74 10.90 1.36 2.65
N LEU A 75 11.33 2.12 1.64
CA LEU A 75 10.65 2.20 0.34
C LEU A 75 10.39 0.81 -0.31
N PRO A 76 11.36 -0.11 -0.38
CA PRO A 76 11.13 -1.47 -0.87
C PRO A 76 10.07 -2.29 -0.14
N ARG A 77 9.67 -1.89 1.06
CA ARG A 77 8.79 -2.70 1.90
C ARG A 77 7.31 -2.51 1.56
N HIS A 78 7.02 -1.61 0.62
CA HIS A 78 5.67 -1.26 0.17
C HIS A 78 5.23 -1.98 -1.10
N PHE A 79 6.14 -2.61 -1.85
CA PHE A 79 5.81 -3.20 -3.14
C PHE A 79 6.57 -4.51 -3.38
N ILE A 80 6.24 -5.19 -4.48
CA ILE A 80 7.05 -6.25 -5.07
C ILE A 80 6.84 -6.29 -6.58
N ASP A 81 7.87 -6.02 -7.37
CA ASP A 81 7.79 -6.03 -8.84
C ASP A 81 7.88 -7.48 -9.35
N LEU A 82 6.75 -8.19 -9.34
CA LEU A 82 6.72 -9.63 -9.63
C LEU A 82 7.19 -9.95 -11.05
N ASP A 83 6.85 -9.08 -12.01
CA ASP A 83 7.23 -9.19 -13.42
C ASP A 83 8.75 -9.09 -13.66
N MET A 84 9.49 -8.55 -12.70
CA MET A 84 10.95 -8.54 -12.73
C MET A 84 11.58 -9.89 -12.38
N TYR A 85 10.81 -10.84 -11.82
CA TYR A 85 11.27 -12.19 -11.48
C TYR A 85 10.89 -13.25 -12.51
N GLY A 86 10.19 -12.88 -13.58
CA GLY A 86 9.82 -13.78 -14.69
C GLY A 86 8.34 -13.67 -15.05
N THR A 87 7.79 -14.73 -15.64
CA THR A 87 6.39 -14.76 -16.08
C THR A 87 5.48 -15.33 -15.02
N TYR A 88 4.24 -14.83 -14.93
CA TYR A 88 3.19 -15.39 -14.08
C TYR A 88 3.11 -16.93 -14.24
N PRO A 89 3.04 -17.73 -13.14
CA PRO A 89 2.84 -17.33 -11.74
C PRO A 89 4.15 -17.08 -10.96
N PHE A 90 5.21 -16.63 -11.64
CA PHE A 90 6.50 -16.24 -11.04
C PHE A 90 7.16 -17.37 -10.26
N LYS A 91 7.15 -18.58 -10.83
CA LYS A 91 7.72 -19.80 -10.19
C LYS A 91 9.21 -19.65 -9.89
N GLU A 92 9.88 -18.74 -10.58
CA GLU A 92 11.30 -18.47 -10.41
C GLU A 92 11.61 -17.69 -9.12
N LEU A 93 10.64 -17.03 -8.50
CA LEU A 93 10.80 -16.31 -7.25
C LEU A 93 10.59 -17.25 -6.05
N PRO A 94 11.64 -17.60 -5.28
CA PRO A 94 11.47 -18.33 -4.04
C PRO A 94 10.62 -17.51 -3.06
N ARG A 95 9.76 -18.21 -2.31
CA ARG A 95 8.92 -17.55 -1.29
C ARG A 95 9.68 -17.34 0.01
N ASP A 96 10.67 -18.19 0.29
CA ASP A 96 11.63 -17.97 1.35
C ASP A 96 12.58 -16.81 0.98
N TYR A 97 12.83 -15.90 1.92
CA TYR A 97 13.65 -14.71 1.66
C TYR A 97 15.11 -15.07 1.41
N ASP A 98 15.67 -15.98 2.21
CA ASP A 98 17.09 -16.33 2.11
C ASP A 98 17.38 -17.07 0.80
N GLU A 99 16.47 -17.95 0.35
CA GLU A 99 16.59 -18.58 -0.96
C GLU A 99 16.39 -17.59 -2.11
N ALA A 100 15.52 -16.58 -1.96
CA ALA A 100 15.39 -15.50 -2.95
C ALA A 100 16.67 -14.66 -3.04
N VAL A 101 17.26 -14.30 -1.90
CA VAL A 101 18.54 -13.55 -1.82
C VAL A 101 19.69 -14.38 -2.37
N LYS A 102 19.75 -15.68 -2.08
CA LYS A 102 20.76 -16.58 -2.61
C LYS A 102 20.68 -16.71 -4.13
N LYS A 103 19.47 -16.69 -4.70
CA LYS A 103 19.24 -16.81 -6.15
C LYS A 103 19.49 -15.49 -6.90
N PHE A 104 18.98 -14.37 -6.39
CA PHE A 104 18.96 -13.08 -7.11
C PHE A 104 19.94 -12.04 -6.55
N GLY A 105 20.47 -12.25 -5.35
CA GLY A 105 21.28 -11.28 -4.62
C GLY A 105 20.42 -10.31 -3.79
N ALA A 106 20.92 -9.93 -2.62
CA ALA A 106 20.20 -9.07 -1.67
C ALA A 106 19.84 -7.69 -2.28
N GLU A 107 20.75 -7.10 -3.04
CA GLU A 107 20.50 -5.82 -3.71
C GLU A 107 19.34 -5.90 -4.69
N THR A 108 19.27 -6.97 -5.49
CA THR A 108 18.19 -7.18 -6.47
C THR A 108 16.86 -7.46 -5.78
N VAL A 109 16.86 -8.29 -4.74
CA VAL A 109 15.63 -8.56 -3.97
C VAL A 109 15.11 -7.27 -3.34
N ASN A 110 15.98 -6.49 -2.72
CA ASN A 110 15.60 -5.22 -2.11
C ASN A 110 15.18 -4.17 -3.15
N SER A 111 15.81 -4.10 -4.32
CA SER A 111 15.43 -3.11 -5.34
C SER A 111 14.07 -3.42 -5.98
N ARG A 112 13.67 -4.70 -6.02
CA ARG A 112 12.41 -5.16 -6.61
C ARG A 112 11.28 -5.33 -5.59
N GLY A 113 11.48 -4.83 -4.38
CA GLY A 113 10.46 -4.82 -3.34
C GLY A 113 10.36 -6.12 -2.53
N THR A 114 9.91 -5.96 -1.29
CA THR A 114 9.97 -6.97 -0.23
C THR A 114 8.66 -7.14 0.54
N LEU A 115 7.57 -6.56 0.03
CA LEU A 115 6.30 -6.45 0.73
C LEU A 115 5.77 -7.76 1.36
N PRO A 116 5.72 -8.92 0.66
CA PRO A 116 5.20 -10.15 1.27
C PRO A 116 5.99 -10.61 2.49
N TRP A 117 7.33 -10.46 2.46
CA TRP A 117 8.20 -10.80 3.58
C TRP A 117 8.01 -9.82 4.74
N ARG A 118 7.79 -8.54 4.45
CA ARG A 118 7.50 -7.52 5.47
C ARG A 118 6.21 -7.81 6.24
N ILE A 119 5.16 -8.27 5.55
CA ILE A 119 3.89 -8.66 6.17
C ILE A 119 4.13 -9.83 7.15
N ALA A 120 4.88 -10.84 6.74
CA ALA A 120 5.22 -11.97 7.61
C ALA A 120 6.06 -11.53 8.83
N GLU A 121 7.07 -10.69 8.62
CA GLU A 121 7.90 -10.10 9.68
C GLU A 121 7.02 -9.35 10.70
N TYR A 122 6.13 -8.47 10.24
CA TYR A 122 5.27 -7.68 11.12
C TYR A 122 4.20 -8.51 11.82
N THR A 123 3.77 -9.63 11.23
CA THR A 123 2.89 -10.60 11.90
C THR A 123 3.60 -11.22 13.12
N LEU A 124 4.84 -11.67 12.96
CA LEU A 124 5.64 -12.21 14.06
C LEU A 124 5.95 -11.15 15.12
N LYS A 125 6.34 -9.95 14.69
CA LYS A 125 6.59 -8.81 15.58
C LYS A 125 5.34 -8.42 16.39
N LEU A 126 4.15 -8.49 15.78
CA LEU A 126 2.90 -8.25 16.49
C LEU A 126 2.65 -9.32 17.56
N ALA A 127 2.92 -10.59 17.25
CA ALA A 127 2.79 -11.69 18.21
C ALA A 127 3.69 -11.49 19.43
N GLU A 128 4.96 -11.11 19.20
CA GLU A 128 5.90 -10.77 20.28
C GLU A 128 5.41 -9.60 21.13
N ASN A 129 4.88 -8.56 20.50
CA ASN A 129 4.36 -7.39 21.20
C ASN A 129 3.10 -7.71 22.01
N MET A 130 2.20 -8.55 21.49
CA MET A 130 1.04 -9.05 22.23
C MET A 130 1.46 -9.87 23.45
N LYS A 131 2.44 -10.78 23.28
CA LYS A 131 3.01 -11.56 24.39
C LYS A 131 3.64 -10.68 25.46
N SER A 132 4.23 -9.54 25.08
CA SER A 132 4.81 -8.58 26.02
C SER A 132 3.79 -7.76 26.81
N GLY A 133 2.52 -7.71 26.38
CA GLY A 133 1.45 -6.93 27.00
C GLY A 133 1.61 -5.40 26.88
N LYS A 134 2.56 -4.90 26.07
CA LYS A 134 2.86 -3.47 25.95
C LYS A 134 1.91 -2.81 24.94
N ARG A 135 0.83 -2.20 25.44
CA ARG A 135 -0.21 -1.49 24.68
C ARG A 135 0.34 -0.71 23.48
N GLU A 136 1.26 0.24 23.73
CA GLU A 136 1.86 1.10 22.69
C GLU A 136 2.48 0.30 21.53
N LYS A 137 3.23 -0.76 21.84
CA LYS A 137 3.90 -1.57 20.82
C LYS A 137 2.92 -2.38 19.99
N ILE A 138 1.85 -2.88 20.63
CA ILE A 138 0.81 -3.66 19.96
C ILE A 138 0.11 -2.78 18.94
N ARG A 139 -0.42 -1.63 19.36
CA ARG A 139 -1.17 -0.73 18.47
C ARG A 139 -0.34 -0.17 17.32
N MET A 140 0.93 0.20 17.57
CA MET A 140 1.84 0.66 16.51
C MET A 140 2.18 -0.43 15.50
N THR A 141 2.46 -1.64 15.98
CA THR A 141 2.79 -2.75 15.07
C THR A 141 1.55 -3.21 14.29
N ALA A 142 0.37 -3.19 14.92
CA ALA A 142 -0.89 -3.51 14.26
C ALA A 142 -1.21 -2.52 13.13
N ALA A 143 -1.07 -1.22 13.38
CA ALA A 143 -1.28 -0.16 12.39
C ALA A 143 -0.33 -0.31 11.18
N ALA A 144 0.95 -0.51 11.45
CA ALA A 144 1.94 -0.68 10.40
C ALA A 144 1.78 -2.00 9.63
N LEU A 145 1.40 -3.10 10.30
CA LEU A 145 1.02 -4.34 9.62
C LEU A 145 -0.16 -4.10 8.68
N GLY A 146 -1.16 -3.32 9.12
CA GLY A 146 -2.30 -2.95 8.29
C GLY A 146 -1.94 -2.10 7.07
N HIS A 147 -0.90 -1.27 7.16
CA HIS A 147 -0.35 -0.59 5.99
C HIS A 147 0.11 -1.59 4.93
N TYR A 148 1.04 -2.48 5.29
CA TYR A 148 1.64 -3.44 4.36
C TYR A 148 0.59 -4.42 3.79
N VAL A 149 -0.36 -4.87 4.62
CA VAL A 149 -1.47 -5.68 4.11
C VAL A 149 -2.30 -4.88 3.10
N GLY A 150 -2.61 -3.61 3.39
CA GLY A 150 -3.27 -2.72 2.43
C GLY A 150 -2.51 -2.62 1.10
N ASP A 151 -1.22 -2.30 1.15
CA ASP A 151 -0.34 -2.22 -0.03
C ASP A 151 -0.38 -3.49 -0.89
N SER A 152 -0.42 -4.67 -0.27
CA SER A 152 -0.44 -5.94 -1.02
C SER A 152 -1.70 -6.14 -1.85
N TYR A 153 -2.78 -5.46 -1.46
CA TYR A 153 -4.03 -5.42 -2.19
C TYR A 153 -4.05 -4.35 -3.30
N SER A 154 -3.04 -3.49 -3.44
CA SER A 154 -2.96 -2.63 -4.62
C SER A 154 -2.37 -3.43 -5.77
N PRO A 155 -3.07 -3.56 -6.91
CA PRO A 155 -2.50 -4.17 -8.09
C PRO A 155 -1.21 -3.46 -8.56
N LEU A 156 -1.15 -2.14 -8.47
CA LEU A 156 0.00 -1.37 -8.96
C LEU A 156 1.25 -1.53 -8.08
N HIS A 157 1.13 -2.10 -6.87
CA HIS A 157 2.26 -2.42 -5.99
C HIS A 157 2.89 -3.77 -6.28
N SER A 158 2.44 -4.44 -7.34
CA SER A 158 2.88 -5.79 -7.70
C SER A 158 3.66 -5.87 -9.03
N VAL A 159 3.94 -4.72 -9.66
CA VAL A 159 4.42 -4.62 -11.05
C VAL A 159 5.38 -3.45 -11.23
N GLU A 160 6.43 -3.63 -12.03
CA GLU A 160 7.39 -2.56 -12.33
C GLU A 160 6.71 -1.35 -12.97
N ASN A 161 5.73 -1.56 -13.86
CA ASN A 161 4.94 -0.51 -14.51
C ASN A 161 3.89 0.15 -13.58
N TYR A 162 4.19 0.28 -12.29
CA TYR A 162 3.27 0.73 -11.24
C TYR A 162 2.62 2.09 -11.51
N ASN A 163 3.28 2.99 -12.24
CA ASN A 163 2.78 4.32 -12.56
C ASN A 163 2.43 4.46 -14.03
N GLY A 164 2.30 3.37 -14.79
CA GLY A 164 1.95 3.39 -16.21
C GLY A 164 3.03 4.01 -17.11
N GLN A 165 4.27 4.13 -16.61
CA GLN A 165 5.40 4.76 -17.28
C GLN A 165 5.83 4.06 -18.59
N TYR A 166 5.44 2.80 -18.78
CA TYR A 166 5.75 2.01 -19.99
C TYR A 166 4.54 1.84 -20.93
N THR A 167 3.39 2.42 -20.60
CA THR A 167 2.11 2.19 -21.31
C THR A 167 1.37 3.48 -21.65
N ASN A 168 2.04 4.63 -21.69
CA ASN A 168 1.42 5.96 -21.89
C ASN A 168 0.32 6.29 -20.84
N ASN A 169 0.38 5.66 -19.68
CA ASN A 169 -0.55 5.83 -18.56
C ASN A 169 0.13 6.54 -17.39
N TYR A 170 1.21 7.30 -17.65
CA TYR A 170 2.01 7.93 -16.60
C TYR A 170 1.14 8.75 -15.64
N GLY A 171 1.22 8.44 -14.35
CA GLY A 171 0.42 9.07 -13.30
C GLY A 171 -0.78 8.24 -12.82
N VAL A 172 -1.10 7.10 -13.45
CA VAL A 172 -2.26 6.24 -13.13
C VAL A 172 -2.32 5.82 -11.67
N HIS A 173 -1.17 5.62 -11.01
CA HIS A 173 -1.09 5.21 -9.62
C HIS A 173 -1.89 6.15 -8.70
N LYS A 174 -1.67 7.46 -8.85
CA LYS A 174 -2.40 8.46 -8.08
C LYS A 174 -3.89 8.48 -8.43
N GLN A 175 -4.23 8.28 -9.70
CA GLN A 175 -5.60 8.38 -10.19
C GLN A 175 -6.45 7.27 -9.60
N PHE A 176 -5.94 6.05 -9.64
CA PHE A 176 -6.58 4.86 -9.07
C PHE A 176 -6.58 4.89 -7.54
N GLU A 177 -5.42 5.01 -6.90
CA GLU A 177 -5.30 4.74 -5.46
C GLU A 177 -5.69 5.91 -4.57
N ASN A 178 -5.63 7.14 -5.09
CA ASN A 178 -5.89 8.34 -4.30
C ASN A 178 -7.11 9.09 -4.81
N ARG A 179 -7.11 9.57 -6.05
CA ARG A 179 -8.16 10.48 -6.53
C ARG A 179 -9.50 9.76 -6.67
N MET A 180 -9.55 8.60 -7.33
CA MET A 180 -10.77 7.82 -7.47
C MET A 180 -11.29 7.38 -6.10
N VAL A 181 -10.43 6.75 -5.29
CA VAL A 181 -10.80 6.32 -3.93
C VAL A 181 -11.38 7.47 -3.11
N ASN A 182 -10.69 8.61 -3.04
CA ASN A 182 -11.16 9.77 -2.26
C ASN A 182 -12.46 10.37 -2.80
N SER A 183 -12.66 10.39 -4.12
CA SER A 183 -13.88 10.92 -4.73
C SER A 183 -15.11 10.04 -4.50
N TYR A 184 -14.93 8.75 -4.26
CA TYR A 184 -16.03 7.78 -4.17
C TYR A 184 -16.10 7.01 -2.84
N MET A 185 -15.25 7.33 -1.86
CA MET A 185 -15.19 6.63 -0.57
C MET A 185 -16.54 6.54 0.16
N ASP A 186 -17.40 7.56 0.02
CA ASP A 186 -18.72 7.58 0.64
C ASP A 186 -19.66 6.47 0.11
N SER A 187 -19.34 5.89 -1.05
CA SER A 187 -20.09 4.76 -1.62
C SER A 187 -19.54 3.38 -1.24
N TYR A 188 -18.43 3.33 -0.49
CA TYR A 188 -17.83 2.07 -0.06
C TYR A 188 -18.50 1.52 1.20
N GLU A 189 -19.18 0.39 1.04
CA GLU A 189 -19.84 -0.36 2.10
C GLU A 189 -19.15 -1.72 2.33
N PRO A 190 -18.38 -1.89 3.41
CA PRO A 190 -17.62 -3.11 3.67
C PRO A 190 -18.56 -4.25 4.08
N GLN A 191 -18.32 -5.43 3.50
CA GLN A 191 -19.02 -6.68 3.79
C GLN A 191 -18.08 -7.60 4.57
N LEU A 192 -18.03 -7.39 5.88
CA LEU A 192 -17.08 -8.02 6.78
C LEU A 192 -17.68 -9.23 7.48
N LYS A 193 -16.84 -10.23 7.72
CA LYS A 193 -17.15 -11.42 8.51
C LYS A 193 -16.04 -11.65 9.53
N GLU A 194 -16.32 -12.48 10.53
CA GLU A 194 -15.31 -12.83 11.53
C GLU A 194 -14.09 -13.50 10.87
N ALA A 195 -12.91 -13.02 11.24
CA ALA A 195 -11.61 -13.46 10.74
C ALA A 195 -11.16 -14.75 11.44
N ALA A 196 -10.66 -15.70 10.65
CA ALA A 196 -9.96 -16.88 11.13
C ALA A 196 -8.45 -16.74 10.86
N SER A 197 -7.61 -17.40 11.65
CA SER A 197 -6.16 -17.35 11.46
C SER A 197 -5.70 -17.84 10.07
N ILE A 198 -4.45 -17.50 9.76
CA ILE A 198 -3.71 -17.88 8.57
C ILE A 198 -2.63 -18.84 9.03
N GLU A 199 -2.62 -20.05 8.48
CA GLU A 199 -1.64 -21.09 8.82
C GLU A 199 -0.22 -20.70 8.37
N GLU A 200 -0.08 -20.20 7.14
CA GLU A 200 1.19 -19.75 6.56
C GLU A 200 1.12 -18.27 6.14
N PRO A 201 1.35 -17.31 7.05
CA PRO A 201 1.25 -15.88 6.78
C PRO A 201 2.05 -15.41 5.55
N LEU A 202 3.28 -15.90 5.39
CA LEU A 202 4.14 -15.54 4.25
C LEU A 202 3.58 -16.02 2.92
N ARG A 203 3.15 -17.29 2.87
CA ARG A 203 2.55 -17.87 1.66
C ARG A 203 1.28 -17.11 1.30
N HIS A 204 0.44 -16.81 2.29
CA HIS A 204 -0.79 -16.05 2.07
C HIS A 204 -0.50 -14.63 1.53
N ALA A 205 0.55 -13.96 2.03
CA ALA A 205 0.98 -12.66 1.51
C ALA A 205 1.40 -12.74 0.04
N PHE A 206 2.13 -13.79 -0.36
CA PHE A 206 2.44 -14.05 -1.77
C PHE A 206 1.19 -14.33 -2.60
N ASP A 207 0.25 -15.11 -2.08
CA ASP A 207 -1.01 -15.39 -2.76
C ASP A 207 -1.83 -14.11 -3.00
N ILE A 208 -1.78 -13.15 -2.07
CA ILE A 208 -2.41 -11.83 -2.25
C ILE A 208 -1.75 -11.07 -3.42
N VAL A 209 -0.43 -10.82 -3.38
CA VAL A 209 0.23 -10.02 -4.43
C VAL A 209 0.13 -10.67 -5.81
N MET A 210 0.11 -12.02 -5.89
CA MET A 210 -0.12 -12.74 -7.15
C MET A 210 -1.54 -12.55 -7.70
N ARG A 211 -2.56 -12.43 -6.83
CA ARG A 211 -3.93 -12.10 -7.24
C ARG A 211 -4.03 -10.64 -7.66
N SER A 212 -3.45 -9.73 -6.88
CA SER A 212 -3.41 -8.30 -7.18
C SER A 212 -2.75 -8.03 -8.53
N TYR A 213 -1.66 -8.72 -8.86
CA TYR A 213 -0.98 -8.59 -10.17
C TYR A 213 -1.90 -8.80 -11.38
N LYS A 214 -2.86 -9.74 -11.28
CA LYS A 214 -3.80 -9.99 -12.38
C LYS A 214 -4.74 -8.83 -12.67
N LEU A 215 -4.89 -7.89 -11.74
CA LEU A 215 -5.76 -6.73 -11.83
C LEU A 215 -5.03 -5.49 -12.40
N VAL A 216 -3.73 -5.57 -12.66
CA VAL A 216 -2.93 -4.48 -13.26
C VAL A 216 -3.45 -4.11 -14.65
N LEU A 217 -3.67 -5.10 -15.52
CA LEU A 217 -4.08 -4.84 -16.90
C LEU A 217 -5.43 -4.12 -16.98
N PRO A 218 -6.49 -4.55 -16.26
CA PRO A 218 -7.75 -3.80 -16.18
C PRO A 218 -7.57 -2.33 -15.78
N ILE A 219 -6.67 -2.01 -14.83
CA ILE A 219 -6.41 -0.62 -14.44
C ILE A 219 -5.80 0.18 -15.59
N LEU A 220 -4.78 -0.36 -16.26
CA LEU A 220 -4.11 0.32 -17.37
C LEU A 220 -5.02 0.50 -18.60
N GLU A 221 -5.91 -0.46 -18.86
CA GLU A 221 -6.90 -0.37 -19.94
C GLU A 221 -7.97 0.70 -19.63
N SER A 222 -8.49 0.71 -18.41
CA SER A 222 -9.46 1.73 -17.94
C SER A 222 -8.84 3.12 -17.94
N GLU A 223 -7.58 3.25 -17.55
CA GLU A 223 -6.85 4.51 -17.63
C GLU A 223 -6.71 5.01 -19.08
N THR A 224 -6.33 4.12 -20.00
CA THR A 224 -6.22 4.43 -21.43
C THR A 224 -7.57 4.88 -21.99
N LYS A 225 -8.66 4.24 -21.57
CA LYS A 225 -10.03 4.61 -21.96
C LYS A 225 -10.41 5.98 -21.40
N ALA A 226 -10.23 6.21 -20.11
CA ALA A 226 -10.61 7.46 -19.45
C ALA A 226 -9.83 8.66 -19.99
N ARG A 227 -8.55 8.50 -20.36
CA ARG A 227 -7.73 9.57 -20.93
C ARG A 227 -8.24 10.12 -22.27
N LYS A 228 -9.05 9.36 -23.01
CA LYS A 228 -9.56 9.79 -24.33
C LYS A 228 -10.44 11.03 -24.29
N ILE A 229 -11.05 11.34 -23.14
CA ILE A 229 -11.89 12.53 -22.98
C ILE A 229 -11.09 13.77 -22.56
N LEU A 230 -9.80 13.61 -22.26
CA LEU A 230 -8.96 14.68 -21.75
C LEU A 230 -8.27 15.42 -22.90
N THR A 231 -8.15 16.73 -22.74
CA THR A 231 -7.22 17.55 -23.54
C THR A 231 -5.77 17.28 -23.14
N SER A 232 -4.82 17.64 -24.00
CA SER A 232 -3.37 17.49 -23.69
C SER A 232 -2.98 18.19 -22.38
N GLY A 233 -3.46 19.41 -22.15
CA GLY A 233 -3.17 20.14 -20.91
C GLY A 233 -3.75 19.48 -19.65
N GLN A 234 -4.91 18.81 -19.78
CA GLN A 234 -5.48 18.03 -18.68
C GLN A 234 -4.66 16.76 -18.42
N ILE A 235 -4.17 16.09 -19.46
CA ILE A 235 -3.27 14.92 -19.33
C ILE A 235 -2.00 15.31 -18.59
N ASP A 236 -1.39 16.45 -18.95
CA ASP A 236 -0.19 16.96 -18.27
C ASP A 236 -0.47 17.22 -16.78
N SER A 237 -1.65 17.73 -16.46
CA SER A 237 -2.08 17.99 -15.07
C SER A 237 -2.31 16.73 -14.23
N LEU A 238 -2.46 15.54 -14.84
CA LEU A 238 -2.68 14.30 -14.08
C LEU A 238 -1.48 13.98 -13.17
N ASN A 239 -0.29 14.41 -13.57
CA ASN A 239 0.96 14.19 -12.83
C ASN A 239 1.20 15.20 -11.70
N ASP A 240 0.44 16.30 -11.67
CA ASP A 240 0.56 17.28 -10.60
C ASP A 240 -0.06 16.72 -9.30
N TRP A 241 0.79 16.51 -8.30
CA TRP A 241 0.33 15.99 -7.02
C TRP A 241 -0.60 16.97 -6.26
N ARG A 242 -0.60 18.26 -6.62
CA ARG A 242 -1.45 19.31 -6.03
C ARG A 242 -2.74 19.55 -6.80
N ALA A 243 -2.81 19.13 -8.06
CA ALA A 243 -4.01 19.30 -8.86
C ALA A 243 -5.16 18.43 -8.33
N LYS A 244 -6.37 18.99 -8.36
CA LYS A 244 -7.61 18.25 -8.09
C LYS A 244 -7.86 17.22 -9.19
N GLY A 245 -8.58 16.16 -8.86
CA GLY A 245 -9.04 15.18 -9.84
C GLY A 245 -10.01 15.81 -10.84
N ILE A 246 -10.01 15.30 -12.07
CA ILE A 246 -10.92 15.74 -13.13
C ILE A 246 -12.20 14.89 -13.05
N PRO A 247 -13.37 15.46 -12.71
CA PRO A 247 -14.56 14.68 -12.36
C PRO A 247 -15.01 13.69 -13.42
N ASP A 248 -15.21 14.12 -14.68
CA ASP A 248 -15.70 13.24 -15.76
C ASP A 248 -14.74 12.08 -16.05
N TYR A 249 -13.44 12.33 -15.90
CA TYR A 249 -12.41 11.32 -16.06
C TYR A 249 -12.40 10.32 -14.90
N LEU A 250 -12.54 10.80 -13.66
CA LEU A 250 -12.67 9.93 -12.49
C LEU A 250 -13.96 9.12 -12.50
N ALA A 251 -15.04 9.65 -13.07
CA ALA A 251 -16.30 8.93 -13.24
C ALA A 251 -16.16 7.73 -14.19
N ILE A 252 -15.40 7.88 -15.29
CA ILE A 252 -15.10 6.76 -16.19
C ILE A 252 -14.24 5.71 -15.49
N LEU A 253 -13.17 6.14 -14.80
CA LEU A 253 -12.33 5.21 -14.03
C LEU A 253 -13.15 4.46 -12.99
N TYR A 254 -13.98 5.17 -12.22
CA TYR A 254 -14.80 4.58 -11.17
C TYR A 254 -15.84 3.61 -11.73
N SER A 255 -16.46 3.94 -12.87
CA SER A 255 -17.40 3.04 -13.53
C SER A 255 -16.77 1.70 -13.93
N ASP A 256 -15.48 1.67 -14.26
CA ASP A 256 -14.79 0.45 -14.68
C ASP A 256 -14.09 -0.28 -13.51
N LEU A 257 -13.62 0.46 -12.50
CA LEU A 257 -12.72 -0.05 -11.46
C LEU A 257 -13.30 0.00 -10.05
N GLY A 258 -14.42 0.69 -9.82
CA GLY A 258 -14.98 0.93 -8.49
C GLY A 258 -15.28 -0.37 -7.73
N GLU A 259 -16.00 -1.31 -8.37
CA GLU A 259 -16.30 -2.62 -7.77
C GLU A 259 -15.03 -3.40 -7.43
N MET A 260 -14.04 -3.41 -8.34
CA MET A 260 -12.76 -4.08 -8.11
C MET A 260 -11.98 -3.43 -6.95
N GLY A 261 -11.92 -2.10 -6.90
CA GLY A 261 -11.25 -1.36 -5.83
C GLY A 261 -11.89 -1.63 -4.46
N TRP A 262 -13.22 -1.60 -4.38
CA TRP A 262 -13.96 -1.94 -3.14
C TRP A 262 -13.80 -3.39 -2.75
N SER A 263 -13.77 -4.32 -3.71
CA SER A 263 -13.50 -5.73 -3.46
C SER A 263 -12.10 -5.95 -2.86
N GLN A 264 -11.09 -5.25 -3.38
CA GLN A 264 -9.72 -5.29 -2.85
C GLN A 264 -9.65 -4.68 -1.44
N MET A 265 -10.30 -3.53 -1.18
CA MET A 265 -10.33 -2.96 0.17
C MET A 265 -11.04 -3.87 1.18
N ASN A 266 -12.18 -4.44 0.82
CA ASN A 266 -12.91 -5.35 1.69
C ASN A 266 -12.09 -6.61 2.02
N SER A 267 -11.42 -7.16 1.01
CA SER A 267 -10.54 -8.31 1.17
C SER A 267 -9.31 -7.97 2.02
N ALA A 268 -8.75 -6.76 1.86
CA ALA A 268 -7.65 -6.26 2.68
C ALA A 268 -8.07 -6.13 4.16
N SER A 269 -9.24 -5.56 4.45
CA SER A 269 -9.77 -5.46 5.81
C SER A 269 -9.97 -6.84 6.44
N TYR A 270 -10.55 -7.77 5.69
CA TYR A 270 -10.74 -9.14 6.15
C TYR A 270 -9.41 -9.82 6.46
N ASP A 271 -8.47 -9.85 5.51
CA ASP A 271 -7.19 -10.51 5.71
C ASP A 271 -6.31 -9.82 6.76
N LEU A 272 -6.38 -8.50 6.91
CA LEU A 272 -5.71 -7.79 8.01
C LEU A 272 -6.19 -8.30 9.36
N GLY A 273 -7.50 -8.46 9.54
CA GLY A 273 -8.08 -9.12 10.71
C GLY A 273 -7.51 -10.52 10.92
N ARG A 274 -7.38 -11.29 9.84
CA ARG A 274 -6.80 -12.65 9.89
C ARG A 274 -5.33 -12.64 10.29
N TYR A 275 -4.52 -11.69 9.82
CA TYR A 275 -3.13 -11.53 10.27
C TYR A 275 -3.04 -11.14 11.74
N TRP A 276 -3.90 -10.24 12.22
CA TRP A 276 -3.98 -9.90 13.65
C TRP A 276 -4.38 -11.09 14.51
N VAL A 277 -5.38 -11.87 14.09
CA VAL A 277 -5.78 -13.12 14.76
C VAL A 277 -4.61 -14.10 14.78
N SER A 278 -3.93 -14.29 13.65
CA SER A 278 -2.76 -15.19 13.57
C SER A 278 -1.66 -14.78 14.55
N ALA A 279 -1.33 -13.49 14.63
CA ALA A 279 -0.37 -12.96 15.60
C ALA A 279 -0.82 -13.21 17.05
N TRP A 280 -2.10 -13.05 17.35
CA TRP A 280 -2.66 -13.30 18.67
C TRP A 280 -2.62 -14.79 19.05
N GLU A 281 -2.90 -15.70 18.12
CA GLU A 281 -2.78 -17.14 18.34
C GLU A 281 -1.32 -17.55 18.57
N LEU A 282 -0.38 -17.02 17.76
CA LEU A 282 1.06 -17.23 17.93
C LEU A 282 1.58 -16.71 19.28
N ALA A 283 0.97 -15.65 19.82
CA ALA A 283 1.28 -15.12 21.13
C ALA A 283 0.75 -15.99 22.30
N GLY A 284 -0.04 -17.03 22.01
CA GLY A 284 -0.68 -17.88 23.01
C GLY A 284 -2.03 -17.34 23.50
N LYS A 285 -2.72 -16.54 22.68
CA LYS A 285 -4.02 -15.90 22.99
C LYS A 285 -4.02 -15.12 24.33
N PRO A 286 -3.05 -14.22 24.58
CA PRO A 286 -3.01 -13.47 25.82
C PRO A 286 -4.23 -12.54 25.94
N VAL A 287 -4.63 -12.23 27.17
CA VAL A 287 -5.51 -11.09 27.44
C VAL A 287 -4.74 -9.83 27.07
N LEU A 288 -5.27 -9.06 26.11
CA LEU A 288 -4.66 -7.81 25.68
C LEU A 288 -4.88 -6.72 26.74
N PRO A 289 -3.94 -5.77 26.89
CA PRO A 289 -4.06 -4.70 27.89
C PRO A 289 -5.30 -3.85 27.64
N GLU A 290 -5.92 -3.33 28.70
CA GLU A 290 -7.03 -2.37 28.58
C GLU A 290 -6.56 -0.94 28.26
#